data_AF-A0A1G3G7K6-F1
#
_entry.id   AF-A0A1G3G7K6-F1
#
_cell.length_a   1.000
_cell.length_b   1.000
_cell.length_c   1.000
_cell.angle_alpha   90.00
_cell.angle_beta   90.00
_cell.angle_gamma   90.00
#
_symmetry.space_group_name_H-M   'P 1'
#
loop_
_entity.id
_entity.type
_entity.pdbx_description
1 polymer ?
#
loop_
_entity_poly.entity_id
_entity_poly.type
_entity_poly.pdbx_seq_one_letter_code
_entity_poly.pdbx_strand_id
1 'polypeptide(L)'
;MDYTTLAFATLPLSIQLGMGVGFLSYVTAYAGRRRGHNAIDAVLLSMVFGLPALLPMASATGATLINAACGTSLAFGMALLWRGKLQSVWHQAARDMGLHAEDGMAHGWDAIASFPELATGQVSVHTADGRILYLNDRRLFSGSPFKGLYLGSDGSIIMAVEEERMPDGTEQTRQDIVDPDWGTRMTYIPSDQIRRVNIRF
;
A
#
# COMPACT_ATOMS: atom_id res chain seq x y z
N MET A 1 8.71 34.47 -9.17
CA MET A 1 7.69 33.58 -9.79
C MET A 1 8.43 32.76 -10.82
N ASP A 2 8.65 31.48 -10.56
CA ASP A 2 9.60 30.66 -11.32
C ASP A 2 9.12 30.43 -12.76
N TYR A 3 10.01 30.63 -13.72
CA TYR A 3 9.75 30.52 -15.17
C TYR A 3 9.10 29.19 -15.59
N THR A 4 9.32 28.13 -14.81
CA THR A 4 8.74 26.79 -15.02
C THR A 4 7.22 26.74 -14.76
N THR A 5 6.72 27.48 -13.76
CA THR A 5 5.29 27.50 -13.42
C THR A 5 4.46 28.24 -14.47
N LEU A 6 5.01 29.31 -15.04
CA LEU A 6 4.40 30.06 -16.14
C LEU A 6 4.34 29.23 -17.44
N ALA A 7 5.36 28.41 -17.70
CA ALA A 7 5.41 27.57 -18.90
C ALA A 7 4.37 26.44 -18.90
N PHE A 8 3.99 25.91 -17.72
CA PHE A 8 2.95 24.88 -17.64
C PHE A 8 1.55 25.47 -17.83
N ALA A 9 1.28 26.64 -17.23
CA ALA A 9 -0.03 27.29 -17.30
C ALA A 9 -0.40 27.74 -18.73
N THR A 10 0.58 27.89 -19.62
CA THR A 10 0.36 28.24 -21.03
C THR A 10 0.14 27.03 -21.95
N LEU A 11 0.31 25.80 -21.44
CA LEU A 11 0.03 24.59 -22.22
C LEU A 11 -1.48 24.45 -22.51
N PRO A 12 -1.86 23.80 -23.61
CA PRO A 12 -3.26 23.42 -23.85
C PRO A 12 -3.86 22.66 -22.66
N LEU A 13 -5.10 23.00 -22.29
CA LEU A 13 -5.79 22.40 -21.14
C LEU A 13 -5.83 20.87 -21.21
N SER A 14 -5.93 20.29 -22.40
CA SER A 14 -5.87 18.84 -22.62
C SER A 14 -4.55 18.23 -22.14
N ILE A 15 -3.42 18.89 -22.39
CA ILE A 15 -2.10 18.45 -21.94
C ILE A 15 -1.99 18.59 -20.41
N GLN A 16 -2.46 19.72 -19.87
CA GLN A 16 -2.47 19.95 -18.42
C GLN A 16 -3.30 18.88 -17.69
N LEU A 17 -4.48 18.55 -18.22
CA LEU A 17 -5.34 17.49 -17.67
C LEU A 17 -4.69 16.12 -17.83
N GLY A 18 -4.22 15.76 -19.03
CA GLY A 18 -3.60 14.46 -19.27
C GLY A 18 -2.41 14.18 -18.34
N MET A 19 -1.56 15.18 -18.12
CA MET A 19 -0.42 15.05 -17.21
C MET A 19 -0.81 15.14 -15.73
N GLY A 20 -1.53 16.20 -15.35
CA GLY A 20 -1.85 16.47 -13.95
C GLY A 20 -2.84 15.45 -13.37
N VAL A 21 -3.96 15.23 -14.06
CA VAL A 21 -4.96 14.23 -13.64
C VAL A 21 -4.41 12.83 -13.78
N GLY A 22 -3.64 12.55 -14.83
CA GLY A 22 -2.99 11.25 -15.02
C GLY A 22 -2.05 10.89 -13.86
N PHE A 23 -1.21 11.84 -13.43
CA PHE A 23 -0.34 11.66 -12.27
C PHE A 23 -1.13 11.43 -10.97
N LEU A 24 -2.16 12.24 -10.70
CA LEU A 24 -2.98 12.05 -9.50
C LEU A 24 -3.71 10.70 -9.51
N SER A 25 -4.24 10.29 -10.67
CA SER A 25 -4.90 9.00 -10.87
C SER A 25 -3.93 7.84 -10.66
N TYR A 26 -2.68 7.96 -11.15
CA TYR A 26 -1.60 7.02 -10.85
C TYR A 26 -1.33 6.91 -9.34
N VAL A 27 -1.20 8.04 -8.65
CA VAL A 27 -0.99 8.08 -7.19
C VAL A 27 -2.15 7.41 -6.45
N THR A 28 -3.39 7.63 -6.88
CA THR A 28 -4.58 6.98 -6.31
C THR A 28 -4.57 5.48 -6.57
N ALA A 29 -4.32 5.07 -7.81
CA ALA A 29 -4.28 3.66 -8.21
C ALA A 29 -3.27 2.87 -7.36
N TYR A 30 -2.07 3.41 -7.16
CA TYR A 30 -0.96 2.77 -6.46
C TYR A 30 -0.69 3.31 -5.05
N ALA A 31 -1.67 3.96 -4.40
CA ALA A 31 -1.50 4.45 -3.03
C ALA A 31 -1.11 3.30 -2.09
N GLY A 32 0.07 3.41 -1.45
CA GLY A 32 0.64 2.38 -0.59
C GLY A 32 1.43 1.27 -1.31
N ARG A 33 1.41 1.20 -2.65
CA ARG A 33 2.09 0.15 -3.47
C ARG A 33 3.12 0.69 -4.46
N ARG A 34 3.43 1.98 -4.40
CA ARG A 34 4.38 2.63 -5.33
C ARG A 34 5.86 2.35 -5.04
N ARG A 35 6.19 1.70 -3.92
CA ARG A 35 7.58 1.35 -3.58
C ARG A 35 8.04 0.30 -4.59
N GLY A 36 9.04 0.63 -5.40
CA GLY A 36 9.52 -0.22 -6.50
C GLY A 36 9.27 0.34 -7.89
N HIS A 37 8.40 1.35 -8.05
CA HIS A 37 8.26 2.03 -9.33
C HIS A 37 9.38 3.04 -9.55
N ASN A 38 10.04 2.93 -10.70
CA ASN A 38 11.08 3.87 -11.11
C ASN A 38 10.43 5.19 -11.55
N ALA A 39 11.24 6.25 -11.70
CA ALA A 39 10.75 7.51 -12.26
C ALA A 39 10.12 7.33 -13.66
N ILE A 40 10.70 6.45 -14.48
CA ILE A 40 10.19 6.12 -15.82
C ILE A 40 8.81 5.46 -15.73
N ASP A 41 8.63 4.48 -14.82
CA ASP A 41 7.36 3.79 -14.63
C ASP A 41 6.28 4.76 -14.15
N ALA A 42 6.63 5.65 -13.21
CA ALA A 42 5.71 6.67 -12.73
C ALA A 42 5.24 7.60 -13.87
N VAL A 43 6.15 8.01 -14.77
CA VAL A 43 5.79 8.84 -15.93
C VAL A 43 4.88 8.07 -16.90
N LEU A 44 5.27 6.85 -17.30
CA LEU A 44 4.50 6.04 -18.25
C LEU A 44 3.11 5.69 -17.70
N LEU A 45 3.02 5.27 -16.44
CA LEU A 45 1.75 4.97 -15.80
C LEU A 45 0.87 6.21 -15.65
N SER A 46 1.46 7.37 -15.33
CA SER A 46 0.71 8.63 -15.30
C SER A 46 0.12 8.98 -16.67
N MET A 47 0.84 8.72 -17.76
CA MET A 47 0.31 8.89 -19.12
C MET A 47 -0.86 7.93 -19.39
N VAL A 48 -0.74 6.65 -19.02
CA VAL A 48 -1.81 5.66 -19.19
C VAL A 48 -3.08 6.06 -18.44
N PHE A 49 -2.97 6.47 -17.17
CA PHE A 49 -4.12 6.95 -16.40
C PHE A 49 -4.63 8.32 -16.84
N GLY A 50 -3.85 9.09 -17.59
CA GLY A 50 -4.25 10.36 -18.19
C GLY A 50 -5.08 10.21 -19.47
N LEU A 51 -4.94 9.11 -20.21
CA LEU A 51 -5.67 8.88 -21.47
C LEU A 51 -7.20 8.99 -21.34
N PRO A 52 -7.86 8.44 -20.31
CA PRO A 52 -9.30 8.59 -20.15
C PRO A 52 -9.73 10.06 -19.98
N ALA A 53 -8.89 10.92 -19.40
CA ALA A 53 -9.21 12.33 -19.24
C ALA A 53 -9.30 13.09 -20.57
N LEU A 54 -8.69 12.55 -21.64
CA LEU A 54 -8.69 13.15 -22.97
C LEU A 54 -9.92 12.78 -23.80
N LEU A 55 -10.64 11.71 -23.46
CA LEU A 55 -11.78 11.23 -24.26
C LEU A 55 -12.90 12.28 -24.37
N PRO A 56 -13.34 12.94 -23.27
CA PRO A 56 -14.36 13.99 -23.38
C PRO A 56 -13.83 15.27 -24.02
N MET A 57 -12.52 15.50 -24.02
CA MET A 57 -11.90 16.63 -24.73
C MET A 57 -11.95 16.44 -26.25
N ALA A 58 -11.94 15.19 -26.72
CA ALA A 58 -11.94 14.87 -28.15
C ALA A 58 -13.31 15.00 -28.83
N SER A 59 -14.41 14.98 -28.06
CA SER A 59 -15.76 14.95 -28.64
C SER A 59 -16.21 16.26 -29.30
N ALA A 60 -15.45 17.36 -29.17
CA ALA A 60 -15.73 18.71 -29.72
C ALA A 60 -17.12 19.30 -29.40
N THR A 61 -17.92 18.62 -28.57
CA THR A 61 -19.26 19.01 -28.15
C THR A 61 -19.25 19.39 -26.68
N GLY A 62 -19.82 20.55 -26.34
CA GLY A 62 -20.00 20.98 -24.95
C GLY A 62 -18.99 22.03 -24.47
N ALA A 63 -19.25 22.57 -23.28
CA ALA A 63 -18.38 23.57 -22.67
C ALA A 63 -17.07 22.91 -22.19
N THR A 64 -15.93 23.54 -22.47
CA THR A 64 -14.59 23.04 -22.12
C THR A 64 -14.47 22.62 -20.66
N LEU A 65 -15.08 23.35 -19.73
CA LEU A 65 -15.08 23.02 -18.30
C LEU A 65 -15.87 21.75 -17.97
N ILE A 66 -17.01 21.51 -18.64
CA ILE A 66 -17.81 20.30 -18.45
C ILE A 66 -17.01 19.10 -18.93
N ASN A 67 -16.42 19.19 -20.11
CA ASN A 67 -15.61 18.11 -20.67
C ASN A 67 -14.37 17.84 -19.79
N ALA A 68 -13.76 18.87 -19.22
CA ALA A 68 -12.64 18.73 -18.28
C ALA A 68 -13.06 18.00 -16.99
N ALA A 69 -14.21 18.36 -16.42
CA ALA A 69 -14.75 17.71 -15.23
C ALA A 69 -15.14 16.24 -15.48
N CYS A 70 -15.76 15.96 -16.64
CA CYS A 70 -16.07 14.60 -17.08
C CYS A 70 -14.80 13.77 -17.29
N GLY A 71 -13.79 14.32 -17.96
CA GLY A 71 -12.52 13.64 -18.19
C GLY A 71 -11.80 13.33 -16.89
N THR A 72 -11.78 14.30 -15.97
CA THR A 72 -11.20 14.11 -14.64
C THR A 72 -11.88 12.98 -13.88
N SER A 73 -13.22 13.02 -13.82
CA SER A 73 -14.02 11.97 -13.17
C SER A 73 -13.77 10.59 -13.77
N LEU A 74 -13.63 10.50 -15.10
CA LEU A 74 -13.38 9.24 -15.80
C LEU A 74 -11.99 8.66 -15.47
N ALA A 75 -10.95 9.49 -15.46
CA ALA A 75 -9.60 9.07 -15.09
C ALA A 75 -9.50 8.58 -13.64
N PHE A 76 -10.10 9.31 -12.70
CA PHE A 76 -10.18 8.86 -11.30
C PHE A 76 -11.01 7.60 -11.15
N GLY A 77 -12.15 7.51 -11.84
CA GLY A 77 -12.96 6.30 -11.87
C GLY A 77 -12.17 5.09 -12.33
N MET A 78 -11.38 5.23 -13.41
CA MET A 78 -10.49 4.18 -13.91
C MET A 78 -9.41 3.81 -12.88
N ALA A 79 -8.81 4.78 -12.19
CA ALA A 79 -7.83 4.53 -11.13
C ALA A 79 -8.42 3.75 -9.94
N LEU A 80 -9.63 4.12 -9.51
CA LEU A 80 -10.34 3.41 -8.44
C LEU A 80 -10.73 1.99 -8.85
N LEU A 81 -11.22 1.81 -10.08
CA LEU A 81 -11.54 0.50 -10.65
C LEU A 81 -10.28 -0.38 -10.77
N TRP A 82 -9.15 0.21 -11.18
CA TRP A 82 -7.87 -0.47 -11.22
C TRP A 82 -7.47 -0.98 -9.84
N ARG A 83 -7.44 -0.07 -8.86
CA ARG A 83 -7.08 -0.37 -7.48
C ARG A 83 -7.98 -1.45 -6.85
N GLY A 84 -9.28 -1.38 -7.12
CA GLY A 84 -10.27 -2.24 -6.47
C GLY A 84 -10.41 -3.62 -7.11
N LYS A 85 -10.43 -3.72 -8.44
CA LYS A 85 -10.79 -4.96 -9.14
C LYS A 85 -9.89 -5.32 -10.32
N LEU A 86 -9.63 -4.38 -11.24
CA LEU A 86 -8.96 -4.74 -12.50
C LEU A 86 -7.56 -5.31 -12.28
N GLN A 87 -6.83 -4.80 -11.28
CA GLN A 87 -5.52 -5.32 -10.95
C GLN A 87 -5.59 -6.82 -10.57
N SER A 88 -6.53 -7.21 -9.70
CA SER A 88 -6.69 -8.60 -9.27
C SER A 88 -7.09 -9.51 -10.45
N VAL A 89 -8.04 -9.06 -11.27
CA VAL A 89 -8.47 -9.78 -12.48
C VAL A 89 -7.31 -9.95 -13.46
N TRP A 90 -6.51 -8.90 -13.67
CA TRP A 90 -5.33 -8.95 -14.53
C TRP A 90 -4.31 -9.98 -14.03
N HIS A 91 -3.99 -9.95 -12.73
CA HIS A 91 -3.06 -10.93 -12.16
C HIS A 91 -3.61 -12.35 -12.23
N GLN A 92 -4.91 -12.56 -12.03
CA GLN A 92 -5.52 -13.88 -12.18
C GLN A 92 -5.45 -14.37 -13.62
N ALA A 93 -5.84 -13.54 -14.58
CA ALA A 93 -5.75 -13.88 -16.00
C ALA A 93 -4.31 -14.18 -16.43
N ALA A 94 -3.35 -13.39 -15.97
CA ALA A 94 -1.93 -13.61 -16.26
C ALA A 94 -1.42 -14.95 -15.71
N ARG A 95 -1.85 -15.34 -14.51
CA ARG A 95 -1.54 -16.66 -13.93
C ARG A 95 -2.20 -17.80 -14.70
N ASP A 96 -3.47 -17.66 -15.06
CA ASP A 96 -4.22 -18.68 -15.81
C ASP A 96 -3.62 -18.89 -17.22
N MET A 97 -3.07 -17.84 -17.82
CA MET A 97 -2.33 -17.89 -19.07
C MET A 97 -0.88 -18.37 -18.92
N GLY A 98 -0.41 -18.64 -17.70
CA GLY A 98 0.96 -19.07 -17.42
C GLY A 98 2.02 -18.01 -17.72
N LEU A 99 1.65 -16.72 -17.77
CA LEU A 99 2.59 -15.64 -18.09
C LEU A 99 3.64 -15.46 -16.99
N HIS A 100 3.24 -15.60 -15.72
CA HIS A 100 4.14 -15.62 -14.58
C HIS A 100 3.42 -16.13 -13.31
N ALA A 101 4.19 -16.72 -12.38
CA ALA A 101 3.71 -17.09 -11.04
C ALA A 101 4.01 -16.01 -9.98
N GLU A 102 4.89 -15.07 -10.29
CA GLU A 102 5.27 -13.97 -9.40
C GLU A 102 4.14 -12.92 -9.33
N ASP A 103 3.93 -12.30 -8.17
CA ASP A 103 2.90 -11.28 -7.95
C ASP A 103 3.37 -9.85 -8.30
N GLY A 104 4.58 -9.72 -8.87
CA GLY A 104 5.19 -8.46 -9.24
C GLY A 104 5.75 -7.66 -8.06
N MET A 105 5.76 -8.22 -6.85
CA MET A 105 6.40 -7.60 -5.69
C MET A 105 7.90 -7.92 -5.70
N ALA A 106 8.73 -6.89 -5.48
CA ALA A 106 10.18 -7.06 -5.44
C ALA A 106 10.64 -7.97 -4.29
N HIS A 107 9.88 -8.01 -3.19
CA HIS A 107 10.20 -8.78 -2.00
C HIS A 107 8.96 -9.50 -1.45
N GLY A 108 9.13 -10.75 -1.00
CA GLY A 108 8.05 -11.52 -0.37
C GLY A 108 7.46 -10.84 0.88
N TRP A 109 8.23 -9.97 1.54
CA TRP A 109 7.72 -9.12 2.62
C TRP A 109 6.64 -8.13 2.14
N ASP A 110 6.85 -7.52 0.97
CA ASP A 110 5.90 -6.56 0.40
C ASP A 110 4.59 -7.25 0.02
N ALA A 111 4.65 -8.50 -0.43
CA ALA A 111 3.47 -9.32 -0.64
C ALA A 111 2.69 -9.50 0.67
N ILE A 112 3.35 -9.99 1.73
CA ILE A 112 2.69 -10.23 3.03
C ILE A 112 2.12 -8.95 3.64
N ALA A 113 2.85 -7.83 3.57
CA ALA A 113 2.40 -6.55 4.11
C ALA A 113 1.27 -5.91 3.27
N SER A 114 1.18 -6.20 1.97
CA SER A 114 0.22 -5.57 1.05
C SER A 114 -1.11 -6.28 0.92
N PHE A 115 -1.23 -7.53 1.37
CA PHE A 115 -2.45 -8.33 1.28
C PHE A 115 -3.17 -8.41 2.64
N PRO A 116 -4.10 -7.48 2.94
CA PRO A 116 -4.87 -7.51 4.19
C PRO A 116 -5.81 -8.72 4.33
N GLU A 117 -6.02 -9.47 3.25
CA GLU A 117 -6.82 -10.72 3.23
C GLU A 117 -6.08 -11.91 3.85
N LEU A 118 -4.75 -11.86 3.93
CA LEU A 118 -3.94 -12.82 4.66
C LEU A 118 -4.12 -12.54 6.16
N ALA A 119 -5.14 -13.16 6.75
CA ALA A 119 -5.48 -13.00 8.15
C ALA A 119 -4.44 -13.67 9.05
N THR A 120 -3.27 -13.05 9.22
CA THR A 120 -2.23 -13.55 10.10
C THR A 120 -2.77 -13.82 11.51
N GLY A 121 -2.79 -15.08 11.93
CA GLY A 121 -3.25 -15.51 13.24
C GLY A 121 -2.18 -15.37 14.33
N GLN A 122 -0.94 -15.76 14.02
CA GLN A 122 0.18 -15.75 14.96
C GLN A 122 1.46 -15.21 14.32
N VAL A 123 2.23 -14.44 15.09
CA VAL A 123 3.54 -13.90 14.69
C VAL A 123 4.54 -14.08 15.80
N SER A 124 5.76 -14.49 15.44
CA SER A 124 6.92 -14.41 16.33
C SER A 124 8.05 -13.63 15.65
N VAL A 125 8.60 -12.65 16.35
CA VAL A 125 9.70 -11.80 15.85
C VAL A 125 10.96 -12.11 16.65
N HIS A 126 12.00 -12.57 15.96
CA HIS A 126 13.32 -12.77 16.53
C HIS A 126 14.14 -11.48 16.36
N THR A 127 14.59 -10.91 17.47
CA THR A 127 15.33 -9.65 17.48
C THR A 127 16.85 -9.88 17.49
N ALA A 128 17.61 -8.84 17.13
CA ALA A 128 19.08 -8.89 17.03
C ALA A 128 19.79 -9.08 18.37
N ASP A 129 19.13 -8.73 19.47
CA ASP A 129 19.61 -8.97 20.84
C ASP A 129 19.25 -10.37 21.38
N GLY A 130 18.64 -11.22 20.55
CA GLY A 130 18.33 -12.62 20.89
C GLY A 130 16.96 -12.82 21.56
N ARG A 131 16.16 -11.76 21.74
CA ARG A 131 14.80 -11.90 22.24
C ARG A 131 13.86 -12.44 21.16
N ILE A 132 12.76 -13.04 21.60
CA ILE A 132 11.67 -13.45 20.72
C ILE A 132 10.36 -12.89 21.26
N LEU A 133 9.68 -12.10 20.45
CA LEU A 133 8.40 -11.47 20.79
C LEU A 133 7.27 -12.22 20.10
N TYR A 134 6.26 -12.63 20.85
CA TYR A 134 5.14 -13.42 20.36
C TYR A 134 3.83 -12.66 20.41
N LEU A 135 3.06 -12.78 19.33
CA LEU A 135 1.62 -12.53 19.26
C LEU A 135 1.00 -13.88 18.92
N ASN A 136 0.39 -14.53 19.91
CA ASN A 136 -0.09 -15.91 19.77
C ASN A 136 -1.51 -15.96 19.21
N ASP A 137 -2.38 -15.00 19.58
CA ASP A 137 -3.73 -14.90 19.04
C ASP A 137 -4.10 -13.45 18.71
N ARG A 138 -3.88 -13.08 17.43
CA ARG A 138 -4.26 -11.76 16.91
C ARG A 138 -5.75 -11.44 17.10
N ARG A 139 -6.64 -12.45 17.14
CA ARG A 139 -8.09 -12.22 17.21
C ARG A 139 -8.50 -11.51 18.49
N LEU A 140 -7.72 -11.68 19.56
CA LEU A 140 -7.93 -10.97 20.84
C LEU A 140 -7.81 -9.45 20.70
N PHE A 141 -7.13 -8.97 19.66
CA PHE A 141 -6.84 -7.55 19.43
C PHE A 141 -7.59 -6.98 18.22
N SER A 142 -8.67 -7.61 17.76
CA SER A 142 -9.40 -7.15 16.56
C SER A 142 -10.00 -5.75 16.71
N GLY A 143 -10.30 -5.33 17.94
CA GLY A 143 -10.81 -3.99 18.28
C GLY A 143 -9.71 -2.94 18.52
N SER A 144 -8.44 -3.34 18.52
CA SER A 144 -7.29 -2.48 18.81
C SER A 144 -6.77 -1.81 17.53
N PRO A 145 -5.96 -0.73 17.65
CA PRO A 145 -5.23 -0.18 16.52
C PRO A 145 -4.49 -1.26 15.72
N PHE A 146 -4.60 -1.18 14.39
CA PHE A 146 -4.01 -2.16 13.45
C PHE A 146 -4.45 -3.62 13.67
N LYS A 147 -5.52 -3.86 14.44
CA LYS A 147 -5.96 -5.21 14.81
C LYS A 147 -4.83 -6.02 15.47
N GLY A 148 -4.03 -5.38 16.32
CA GLY A 148 -2.92 -5.99 17.05
C GLY A 148 -1.64 -6.27 16.26
N LEU A 149 -1.62 -6.02 14.94
CA LEU A 149 -0.44 -6.25 14.10
C LEU A 149 -0.41 -5.34 12.88
N TYR A 150 0.72 -4.65 12.71
CA TYR A 150 1.07 -3.88 11.54
C TYR A 150 2.44 -4.32 11.02
N LEU A 151 2.49 -4.65 9.73
CA LEU A 151 3.72 -5.00 9.02
C LEU A 151 4.09 -3.80 8.14
N GLY A 152 5.14 -3.07 8.53
CA GLY A 152 5.63 -1.92 7.81
C GLY A 152 6.33 -2.33 6.52
N SER A 153 6.11 -1.60 5.43
CA SER A 153 6.78 -1.86 4.14
C SER A 153 8.29 -1.54 4.14
N ASP A 154 8.83 -1.07 5.26
CA ASP A 154 10.26 -0.89 5.51
C ASP A 154 10.87 -2.06 6.30
N GLY A 155 10.08 -3.11 6.55
CA GLY A 155 10.44 -4.27 7.35
C GLY A 155 10.16 -4.10 8.85
N SER A 156 9.72 -2.93 9.30
CA SER A 156 9.39 -2.71 10.72
C SER A 156 8.09 -3.42 11.10
N ILE A 157 7.92 -3.71 12.39
CA ILE A 157 6.72 -4.39 12.90
C ILE A 157 6.19 -3.61 14.10
N ILE A 158 4.88 -3.40 14.14
CA ILE A 158 4.17 -2.98 15.35
C ILE A 158 3.21 -4.10 15.73
N MET A 159 3.35 -4.65 16.93
CA MET A 159 2.50 -5.76 17.38
C MET A 159 2.14 -5.65 18.86
N ALA A 160 0.98 -6.17 19.23
CA ALA A 160 0.70 -6.52 20.62
C ALA A 160 1.59 -7.72 20.99
N VAL A 161 2.37 -7.60 22.05
CA VAL A 161 3.28 -8.66 22.49
C VAL A 161 2.65 -9.34 23.70
N GLU A 162 2.29 -10.60 23.53
CA GLU A 162 1.72 -11.46 24.57
C GLU A 162 2.81 -12.09 25.43
N GLU A 163 3.86 -12.58 24.77
CA GLU A 163 4.95 -13.27 25.43
C GLU A 163 6.29 -12.80 24.87
N GLU A 164 7.29 -12.75 25.74
CA GLU A 164 8.67 -12.40 25.40
C GLU A 164 9.58 -13.49 25.93
N ARG A 165 10.33 -14.14 25.03
CA ARG A 165 11.42 -15.04 25.40
C ARG A 165 12.73 -14.25 25.39
N MET A 166 13.42 -14.26 26.52
CA MET A 166 14.71 -13.61 26.72
C MET A 166 15.86 -14.46 26.15
N PRO A 167 17.06 -13.90 25.97
CA PRO A 167 18.21 -14.63 25.41
C PRO A 167 18.70 -15.78 26.29
N ASP A 168 18.41 -15.74 27.58
CA ASP A 168 18.69 -16.81 28.55
C ASP A 168 17.68 -17.97 28.50
N GLY A 169 16.68 -17.88 27.62
CA GLY A 169 15.62 -18.87 27.44
C GLY A 169 14.43 -18.68 28.39
N THR A 170 14.45 -17.70 29.28
CA THR A 170 13.30 -17.41 30.15
C THR A 170 12.15 -16.83 29.34
N GLU A 171 10.93 -17.26 29.65
CA GLU A 171 9.71 -16.74 29.03
C GLU A 171 8.95 -15.87 30.02
N GLN A 172 8.49 -14.71 29.54
CA GLN A 172 7.72 -13.76 30.31
C GLN A 172 6.43 -13.46 29.56
N THR A 173 5.29 -13.81 30.16
CA THR A 173 3.98 -13.34 29.70
C THR A 173 3.81 -11.88 30.10
N ARG A 174 3.52 -11.01 29.13
CA ARG A 174 3.25 -9.60 29.40
C ARG A 174 1.87 -9.45 30.00
N GLN A 175 1.82 -8.72 31.11
CA GLN A 175 0.56 -8.28 31.72
C GLN A 175 0.15 -6.92 31.13
N ASP A 176 -1.12 -6.57 31.32
CA ASP A 176 -1.67 -5.26 30.99
C ASP A 176 -1.48 -4.85 29.51
N ILE A 177 -1.65 -5.81 28.60
CA ILE A 177 -1.58 -5.55 27.15
C ILE A 177 -2.79 -4.72 26.71
N VAL A 178 -3.96 -4.95 27.32
CA VAL A 178 -5.17 -4.16 27.09
C VAL A 178 -5.58 -3.55 28.42
N ASP A 179 -5.60 -2.23 28.45
CA ASP A 179 -6.03 -1.44 29.59
C ASP A 179 -7.29 -0.62 29.21
N PRO A 180 -8.34 -0.58 30.05
CA PRO A 180 -9.57 0.16 29.76
C PRO A 180 -9.39 1.68 29.60
N ASP A 181 -8.44 2.27 30.34
CA ASP A 181 -8.20 3.72 30.38
C ASP A 181 -7.11 4.14 29.38
N TRP A 182 -6.13 3.26 29.11
CA TRP A 182 -4.95 3.57 28.29
C TRP A 182 -4.95 2.88 26.91
N GLY A 183 -5.85 1.92 26.69
CA GLY A 183 -5.97 1.17 25.44
C GLY A 183 -4.99 0.01 25.32
N THR A 184 -4.66 -0.36 24.08
CA THR A 184 -3.80 -1.53 23.80
C THR A 184 -2.34 -1.14 23.69
N ARG A 185 -1.48 -1.80 24.48
CA ARG A 185 -0.03 -1.66 24.43
C ARG A 185 0.54 -2.33 23.18
N MET A 186 0.99 -1.50 22.25
CA MET A 186 1.67 -1.94 21.03
C MET A 186 3.19 -1.76 21.17
N THR A 187 3.97 -2.72 20.68
CA THR A 187 5.44 -2.65 20.65
C THR A 187 5.91 -2.40 19.23
N TYR A 188 6.66 -1.32 19.03
CA TYR A 188 7.36 -1.04 17.78
C TYR A 188 8.72 -1.73 17.78
N ILE A 189 9.01 -2.45 16.70
CA ILE A 189 10.26 -3.17 16.47
C ILE A 189 10.84 -2.63 15.15
N PRO A 190 11.96 -1.90 15.19
CA PRO A 190 12.55 -1.35 13.98
C PRO A 190 13.19 -2.45 13.13
N SER A 191 13.25 -2.26 11.82
CA SER A 191 13.66 -3.30 10.87
C SER A 191 15.11 -3.75 11.04
N ASP A 192 16.01 -2.86 11.48
CA ASP A 192 17.41 -3.15 11.78
C ASP A 192 17.59 -4.09 12.98
N GLN A 193 16.58 -4.15 13.87
CA GLN A 193 16.57 -5.08 15.01
C GLN A 193 15.93 -6.43 14.67
N ILE A 194 15.30 -6.59 13.51
CA ILE A 194 14.59 -7.83 13.16
C ILE A 194 15.55 -8.78 12.43
N ARG A 195 15.72 -9.99 12.96
CA ARG A 195 16.54 -11.04 12.33
C ARG A 195 15.69 -12.05 11.58
N ARG A 196 14.51 -12.38 12.11
CA ARG A 196 13.59 -13.36 11.52
C ARG A 196 12.16 -13.06 11.97
N VAL A 197 11.22 -13.27 11.07
CA VAL A 197 9.79 -13.22 11.37
C VAL A 197 9.20 -14.56 10.99
N ASN A 198 8.50 -15.22 11.93
CA ASN A 198 7.68 -16.38 11.61
C ASN A 198 6.22 -15.94 11.65
N ILE A 199 5.48 -16.30 10.62
CA ILE A 199 4.08 -15.90 10.42
C ILE A 199 3.27 -17.16 10.21
N ARG A 200 2.14 -17.25 10.90
CA ARG A 200 1.12 -18.28 10.67
C ARG A 200 -0.18 -17.57 10.29
N PHE A 201 -0.68 -17.90 9.10
CA PHE A 201 -1.96 -17.44 8.56
C PHE A 201 -3.10 -18.30 9.11
#